data_AF-A0A1G3QZB2-F1
#
_entry.id   AF-A0A1G3QZB2-F1
#
_cell.length_a   1.000
_cell.length_b   1.000
_cell.length_c   1.000
_cell.angle_alpha   90.00
_cell.angle_beta   90.00
_cell.angle_gamma   90.00
#
_symmetry.space_group_name_H-M   'P 1'
#
loop_
_entity.id
_entity.type
_entity.pdbx_description
1 polymer ?
#
loop_
_entity_poly.entity_id
_entity_poly.type
_entity_poly.pdbx_seq_one_letter_code
_entity_poly.pdbx_strand_id
1 'polypeptide(L)'
;MVKKVTLIFFTTASIFFVYSRAHSRDINLDGIYVKESSPYYDKLLEKKLTAYQIVNSQFIGRNVIFASWNDGFNIIYIKEFPDLNILYSYNRITQSHTELCRIKGTIAAAINSINGRFIYLKRLRETEDHSVKGETIAVNLNSKKLQVLEPAYPFIDFSLSPDGRGILYETGRGIVEYIPETNTRSLIIERSEYADIVQSGSPAIAYLSPNRKKIVLVNGSGGSYRAKVFGHGASLKLDGITSASEVFWINNDRLVYRKGYAGSYSIHVYDAAARASKVLSGSSLNTNIRFSNLAKMISFLQDQIIQIYDVRRNQVVNTGLEGEDVLFSPDGSRFISLYLKKLFISNIHTVKKKNLEMVGISRQIKELYKNLLDSRNDWSNDYSPEYLRRKISAYNKIAE
;
A
#
# COMPACT_ATOMS: atom_id res chain seq x y z
N MET A 1 24.09 -56.34 -31.04
CA MET A 1 23.29 -56.37 -29.80
C MET A 1 23.63 -55.12 -29.00
N VAL A 2 22.89 -54.02 -29.25
CA VAL A 2 23.23 -52.66 -28.83
C VAL A 2 22.47 -52.34 -27.54
N LYS A 3 23.17 -52.18 -26.42
CA LYS A 3 22.58 -51.70 -25.17
C LYS A 3 22.49 -50.17 -25.20
N LYS A 4 21.26 -49.66 -25.23
CA LYS A 4 20.95 -48.23 -25.04
C LYS A 4 21.37 -47.81 -23.63
N VAL A 5 22.29 -46.85 -23.54
CA VAL A 5 22.54 -46.06 -22.34
C VAL A 5 21.58 -44.88 -22.38
N THR A 6 20.54 -44.91 -21.56
CA THR A 6 19.70 -43.74 -21.31
C THR A 6 20.41 -42.87 -20.28
N LEU A 7 21.11 -41.85 -20.78
CA LEU A 7 21.71 -40.81 -19.95
C LEU A 7 20.59 -39.86 -19.50
N ILE A 8 20.14 -40.01 -18.26
CA ILE A 8 19.20 -39.07 -17.63
C ILE A 8 20.00 -37.81 -17.27
N PHE A 9 19.89 -36.78 -18.11
CA PHE A 9 20.32 -35.43 -17.78
C PHE A 9 19.42 -34.90 -16.65
N PHE A 10 19.89 -35.00 -15.41
CA PHE A 10 19.43 -34.08 -14.37
C PHE A 10 20.05 -32.71 -14.68
N THR A 11 19.34 -31.89 -15.44
CA THR A 11 19.53 -30.44 -15.40
C THR A 11 19.18 -29.98 -14.00
N THR A 12 20.18 -29.97 -13.11
CA THR A 12 20.23 -29.06 -11.98
C THR A 12 20.16 -27.66 -12.56
N ALA A 13 18.94 -27.12 -12.63
CA ALA A 13 18.73 -25.69 -12.73
C ALA A 13 19.32 -25.10 -11.45
N SER A 14 20.62 -24.79 -11.53
CA SER A 14 21.27 -23.84 -10.64
C SER A 14 20.50 -22.55 -10.80
N ILE A 15 19.49 -22.37 -9.95
CA ILE A 15 18.87 -21.09 -9.69
C ILE A 15 20.02 -20.28 -9.08
N PHE A 16 20.77 -19.63 -9.95
CA PHE A 16 21.43 -18.38 -9.61
C PHE A 16 20.30 -17.47 -9.13
N PHE A 17 20.02 -17.54 -7.83
CA PHE A 17 19.43 -16.45 -7.09
C PHE A 17 20.44 -15.31 -7.19
N VAL A 18 20.47 -14.66 -8.36
CA VAL A 18 20.86 -13.28 -8.44
C VAL A 18 20.05 -12.61 -7.34
N TYR A 19 20.77 -11.90 -6.47
CA TYR A 19 20.27 -11.06 -5.39
C TYR A 19 19.33 -9.96 -5.92
N SER A 20 18.24 -10.32 -6.58
CA SER A 20 17.10 -9.45 -6.79
C SER A 20 16.43 -9.36 -5.43
N ARG A 21 16.90 -8.42 -4.61
CA ARG A 21 16.18 -7.94 -3.44
C ARG A 21 14.76 -7.64 -3.92
N ALA A 22 13.81 -8.49 -3.55
CA ALA A 22 12.41 -8.32 -3.88
C ALA A 22 11.89 -7.10 -3.12
N HIS A 23 12.09 -5.91 -3.68
CA HIS A 23 11.55 -4.66 -3.17
C HIS A 23 10.12 -4.51 -3.70
N SER A 24 9.17 -5.26 -3.16
CA SER A 24 7.74 -4.95 -3.37
C SER A 24 7.32 -3.79 -2.46
N ARG A 25 8.05 -2.68 -2.51
CA ARG A 25 7.89 -1.49 -1.66
C ARG A 25 8.46 -0.32 -2.44
N ASP A 26 7.60 0.62 -2.83
CA ASP A 26 7.87 1.70 -3.78
C ASP A 26 8.03 1.19 -5.23
N ILE A 27 6.98 1.35 -6.03
CA ILE A 27 7.03 1.05 -7.46
C ILE A 27 7.34 2.36 -8.19
N ASN A 28 8.62 2.57 -8.51
CA ASN A 28 9.03 3.59 -9.45
C ASN A 28 8.60 3.17 -10.87
N LEU A 29 7.36 3.49 -11.26
CA LEU A 29 6.86 3.14 -12.59
C LEU A 29 7.70 3.78 -13.69
N ASP A 30 8.20 5.01 -13.51
CA ASP A 30 9.06 5.61 -14.55
C ASP A 30 10.29 4.73 -14.78
N GLY A 31 10.98 4.29 -13.72
CA GLY A 31 12.17 3.44 -13.85
C GLY A 31 11.89 2.07 -14.46
N ILE A 32 10.64 1.59 -14.44
CA ILE A 32 10.22 0.35 -15.11
C ILE A 32 10.08 0.56 -16.63
N TYR A 33 9.56 1.72 -17.06
CA TYR A 33 9.17 1.95 -18.45
C TYR A 33 10.08 2.94 -19.20
N VAL A 34 10.94 3.68 -18.51
CA VAL A 34 11.87 4.66 -19.08
C VAL A 34 13.27 4.31 -18.60
N LYS A 35 14.25 4.30 -19.51
CA LYS A 35 15.63 4.03 -19.16
C LYS A 35 16.14 5.15 -18.26
N GLU A 36 16.78 4.79 -17.15
CA GLU A 36 17.40 5.79 -16.25
C GLU A 36 18.49 6.60 -16.96
N SER A 37 19.10 6.05 -18.02
CA SER A 37 20.07 6.75 -18.87
C SER A 37 19.44 7.75 -19.85
N SER A 38 18.11 7.85 -19.95
CA SER A 38 17.45 8.81 -20.85
C SER A 38 17.69 10.24 -20.37
N PRO A 39 17.98 11.19 -21.28
CA PRO A 39 18.12 12.61 -20.93
C PRO A 39 16.83 13.26 -20.38
N TYR A 40 15.69 12.57 -20.48
CA TYR A 40 14.41 13.03 -19.94
C TYR A 40 14.10 12.48 -18.56
N TYR A 41 14.75 11.40 -18.14
CA TYR A 41 14.43 10.72 -16.87
C TYR A 41 14.68 11.63 -15.67
N ASP A 42 15.89 12.17 -15.53
CA ASP A 42 16.21 13.08 -14.42
C ASP A 42 15.37 14.36 -14.46
N LYS A 43 15.05 14.87 -15.65
CA LYS A 43 14.19 16.05 -15.82
C LYS A 43 12.76 15.77 -15.34
N LEU A 44 12.22 14.58 -15.59
CA LEU A 44 10.92 14.17 -15.04
C LEU A 44 10.97 14.14 -13.51
N LEU A 45 12.00 13.52 -12.94
CA LEU A 45 12.16 13.42 -11.49
C LEU A 45 12.26 14.81 -10.85
N GLU A 46 13.05 15.70 -11.45
CA GLU A 46 13.21 17.09 -11.02
C GLU A 46 11.87 17.82 -11.03
N LYS A 47 11.15 17.82 -12.16
CA LYS A 47 9.88 18.54 -12.30
C LYS A 47 8.79 18.03 -11.36
N LYS A 48 8.76 16.71 -11.09
CA LYS A 48 7.86 16.13 -10.09
C LYS A 48 8.21 16.58 -8.68
N LEU A 49 9.49 16.70 -8.34
CA LEU A 49 9.93 17.30 -7.07
C LEU A 49 9.63 18.81 -7.00
N THR A 50 9.73 19.53 -8.13
CA THR A 50 9.29 20.94 -8.22
C THR A 50 7.80 21.08 -7.90
N ALA A 51 6.96 20.13 -8.32
CA ALA A 51 5.53 20.15 -7.98
C ALA A 51 5.30 20.10 -6.46
N TYR A 52 6.06 19.27 -5.73
CA TYR A 52 6.06 19.27 -4.27
C TYR A 52 6.50 20.61 -3.67
N GLN A 53 7.52 21.26 -4.26
CA GLN A 53 7.98 22.58 -3.81
C GLN A 53 6.93 23.67 -4.02
N ILE A 54 6.24 23.66 -5.17
CA ILE A 54 5.19 24.64 -5.52
C ILE A 54 4.08 24.69 -4.48
N VAL A 55 3.68 23.53 -3.96
CA VAL A 55 2.63 23.42 -2.94
C VAL A 55 3.16 23.54 -1.51
N ASN A 56 4.41 23.99 -1.35
CA ASN A 56 5.10 24.14 -0.08
C ASN A 56 5.09 22.85 0.76
N SER A 57 5.29 21.69 0.12
CA SER A 57 5.42 20.43 0.82
C SER A 57 6.66 20.45 1.70
N GLN A 58 6.50 20.04 2.95
CA GLN A 58 7.59 19.92 3.90
C GLN A 58 8.30 18.59 3.70
N PHE A 59 9.60 18.64 3.44
CA PHE A 59 10.45 17.45 3.35
C PHE A 59 10.86 16.96 4.74
N ILE A 60 10.66 15.66 5.03
CA ILE A 60 10.92 15.07 6.36
C ILE A 60 12.16 14.18 6.37
N GLY A 61 12.40 13.40 5.32
CA GLY A 61 13.54 12.49 5.29
C GLY A 61 13.64 11.65 4.02
N ARG A 62 14.82 11.07 3.80
CA ARG A 62 15.12 10.10 2.73
C ARG A 62 15.23 8.69 3.28
N ASN A 63 15.25 7.71 2.38
CA ASN A 63 15.34 6.28 2.66
C ASN A 63 14.16 5.78 3.51
N VAL A 64 13.01 6.47 3.40
CA VAL A 64 11.79 6.11 4.11
C VAL A 64 11.03 5.08 3.27
N ILE A 65 10.71 3.95 3.88
CA ILE A 65 9.99 2.84 3.24
C ILE A 65 8.53 2.73 3.69
N PHE A 66 8.20 3.25 4.88
CA PHE A 66 6.83 3.33 5.41
C PHE A 66 6.68 4.61 6.21
N ALA A 67 5.50 5.20 6.15
CA ALA A 67 5.12 6.29 7.02
C ALA A 67 3.62 6.25 7.33
N SER A 68 3.24 6.72 8.51
CA SER A 68 1.85 6.89 8.92
C SER A 68 1.74 8.03 9.92
N TRP A 69 0.61 8.72 9.91
CA TRP A 69 0.24 9.55 11.05
C TRP A 69 0.04 8.68 12.29
N ASN A 70 0.60 9.11 13.42
CA ASN A 70 0.29 8.55 14.73
C ASN A 70 -0.92 9.25 15.36
N ASP A 71 -0.88 10.57 15.27
CA ASP A 71 -1.86 11.51 15.81
C ASP A 71 -1.84 12.78 14.94
N GLY A 72 -2.40 13.90 15.41
CA GLY A 72 -2.43 15.18 14.67
C GLY A 72 -1.07 15.88 14.51
N PHE A 73 -0.05 15.43 15.23
CA PHE A 73 1.24 16.10 15.36
C PHE A 73 2.42 15.20 14.98
N ASN A 74 2.36 13.92 15.32
CA ASN A 74 3.44 12.97 15.16
C ASN A 74 3.22 12.07 13.94
N ILE A 75 4.28 11.89 13.16
CA ILE A 75 4.35 10.95 12.05
C ILE A 75 5.34 9.86 12.42
N ILE A 76 4.90 8.61 12.40
CA ILE A 76 5.79 7.46 12.52
C ILE A 76 6.28 7.08 11.13
N TYR A 77 7.57 6.83 10.99
CA TYR A 77 8.13 6.37 9.73
C TYR A 77 9.31 5.43 9.95
N ILE A 78 9.58 4.58 8.96
CA ILE A 78 10.64 3.58 9.00
C ILE A 78 11.67 3.96 7.94
N LYS A 79 12.93 4.11 8.36
CA LYS A 79 14.07 4.20 7.44
C LYS A 79 14.70 2.83 7.27
N GLU A 80 15.00 2.50 6.02
CA GLU A 80 15.69 1.26 5.64
C GLU A 80 17.19 1.50 5.44
N PHE A 81 17.99 0.64 6.03
CA PHE A 81 19.44 0.52 5.87
C PHE A 81 19.77 -0.95 5.59
N PRO A 82 20.99 -1.28 5.12
CA PRO A 82 21.43 -2.67 4.99
C PRO A 82 21.22 -3.46 6.29
N ASP A 83 20.38 -4.50 6.23
CA ASP A 83 19.98 -5.41 7.33
C ASP A 83 19.40 -4.77 8.60
N LEU A 84 19.09 -3.47 8.55
CA LEU A 84 18.63 -2.69 9.70
C LEU A 84 17.56 -1.70 9.28
N ASN A 85 16.48 -1.66 10.05
CA ASN A 85 15.45 -0.65 9.92
C ASN A 85 15.36 0.14 11.21
N ILE A 86 15.12 1.43 11.09
CA ILE A 86 14.98 2.31 12.24
C ILE A 86 13.61 2.96 12.19
N LEU A 87 12.83 2.74 13.26
CA LEU A 87 11.53 3.35 13.48
C LEU A 87 11.72 4.71 14.15
N TYR A 88 11.19 5.76 13.55
CA TYR A 88 11.24 7.13 14.06
C TYR A 88 9.83 7.68 14.31
N SER A 89 9.75 8.62 15.24
CA SER A 89 8.65 9.58 15.37
C SER A 89 9.15 10.96 14.97
N TYR A 90 8.42 11.66 14.11
CA TYR A 90 8.66 13.06 13.76
C TYR A 90 7.52 13.93 14.26
N ASN A 91 7.82 14.90 15.12
CA ASN A 91 6.85 15.89 15.55
C ASN A 91 6.86 17.09 14.61
N ARG A 92 5.73 17.36 13.95
CA ARG A 92 5.64 18.40 12.91
C ARG A 92 5.64 19.84 13.44
N ILE A 93 5.43 20.04 14.74
CA ILE A 93 5.41 21.37 15.36
C ILE A 93 6.81 21.77 15.79
N THR A 94 7.48 20.90 16.56
CA THR A 94 8.86 21.11 17.02
C THR A 94 9.90 20.78 15.95
N GLN A 95 9.48 20.07 14.89
CA GLN A 95 10.34 19.52 13.84
C GLN A 95 11.41 18.55 14.38
N SER A 96 11.18 17.97 15.56
CA SER A 96 12.11 17.05 16.19
C SER A 96 11.91 15.62 15.68
N HIS A 97 13.01 14.90 15.48
CA HIS A 97 13.03 13.47 15.20
C HIS A 97 13.42 12.69 16.46
N THR A 98 12.68 11.62 16.76
CA THR A 98 12.98 10.72 17.88
C THR A 98 13.06 9.29 17.38
N GLU A 99 14.18 8.63 17.62
CA GLU A 99 14.31 7.20 17.39
C GLU A 99 13.46 6.42 18.42
N LEU A 100 12.62 5.51 17.94
CA LEU A 100 11.78 4.67 18.77
C LEU A 100 12.40 3.31 19.00
N CYS A 101 12.80 2.62 17.92
CA CYS A 101 13.46 1.32 18.01
C CYS A 101 14.18 0.96 16.71
N ARG A 102 15.05 -0.06 16.81
CA ARG A 102 15.77 -0.66 15.68
C ARG A 102 15.28 -2.08 15.45
N ILE A 103 15.11 -2.45 14.19
CA ILE A 103 14.56 -3.75 13.78
C ILE A 103 15.45 -4.34 12.69
N LYS A 104 16.15 -5.43 13.01
CA LYS A 104 16.94 -6.20 12.05
C LYS A 104 16.06 -6.95 11.07
N GLY A 105 16.56 -7.24 9.87
CA GLY A 105 15.87 -8.00 8.81
C GLY A 105 15.18 -7.09 7.78
N THR A 106 14.49 -7.66 6.80
CA THR A 106 13.75 -6.89 5.78
C THR A 106 12.31 -6.74 6.25
N ILE A 107 11.84 -5.51 6.46
CA ILE A 107 10.41 -5.31 6.69
C ILE A 107 9.70 -5.65 5.35
N ALA A 108 8.52 -6.27 5.37
CA ALA A 108 7.70 -6.61 4.20
C ALA A 108 6.35 -5.87 4.17
N ALA A 109 5.76 -5.56 5.34
CA ALA A 109 4.69 -4.56 5.50
C ALA A 109 4.75 -3.79 6.82
N ALA A 110 4.04 -2.66 6.91
CA ALA A 110 3.82 -1.94 8.17
C ALA A 110 2.41 -1.34 8.19
N ILE A 111 1.72 -1.42 9.33
CA ILE A 111 0.39 -0.83 9.55
C ILE A 111 0.35 -0.19 10.94
N ASN A 112 0.07 1.11 11.00
CA ASN A 112 -0.11 1.82 12.28
C ASN A 112 -1.54 1.65 12.80
N SER A 113 -1.69 1.42 14.10
CA SER A 113 -3.02 1.33 14.71
C SER A 113 -3.71 2.70 14.75
N ILE A 114 -5.03 2.70 14.58
CA ILE A 114 -5.82 3.95 14.56
C ILE A 114 -5.76 4.73 15.89
N ASN A 115 -5.50 4.04 17.01
CA ASN A 115 -5.33 4.67 18.32
C ASN A 115 -3.89 5.17 18.59
N GLY A 116 -2.97 5.01 17.65
CA GLY A 116 -1.58 5.48 17.75
C GLY A 116 -0.74 4.78 18.83
N ARG A 117 -1.20 3.64 19.38
CA ARG A 117 -0.49 2.90 20.43
C ARG A 117 0.49 1.87 19.87
N PHE A 118 0.18 1.29 18.72
CA PHE A 118 0.95 0.19 18.14
C PHE A 118 1.23 0.42 16.67
N ILE A 119 2.42 0.01 16.24
CA ILE A 119 2.68 -0.28 14.83
C ILE A 119 2.94 -1.78 14.68
N TYR A 120 2.26 -2.39 13.70
CA TYR A 120 2.40 -3.80 13.37
C TYR A 120 3.19 -3.94 12.09
N LEU A 121 4.20 -4.80 12.10
CA LEU A 121 5.14 -4.99 11.00
C LEU A 121 5.15 -6.44 10.57
N LYS A 122 5.30 -6.67 9.27
CA LYS A 122 5.80 -7.93 8.75
C LYS A 122 7.28 -7.82 8.51
N ARG A 123 8.04 -8.81 8.96
CA ARG A 123 9.48 -8.91 8.76
C ARG A 123 9.82 -10.26 8.12
N LEU A 124 10.77 -10.23 7.19
CA LEU A 124 11.53 -11.37 6.72
C LEU A 124 12.88 -11.37 7.42
N ARG A 125 13.25 -12.50 8.01
CA ARG A 125 14.53 -12.68 8.68
C ARG A 125 15.16 -13.99 8.21
N GLU A 126 16.44 -13.92 7.86
CA GLU A 126 17.25 -15.11 7.63
C GLU A 126 17.53 -15.79 8.97
N THR A 127 17.27 -17.10 9.03
CA THR A 127 17.57 -17.96 10.18
C THR A 127 18.96 -18.58 10.04
N GLU A 128 19.45 -19.22 11.10
CA GLU A 128 20.80 -19.80 11.14
C GLU A 128 21.03 -20.89 10.08
N ASP A 129 19.96 -21.50 9.57
CA ASP A 129 19.96 -22.47 8.47
C ASP A 129 19.84 -21.83 7.07
N HIS A 130 20.00 -20.50 6.96
CA HIS A 130 19.82 -19.72 5.74
C HIS A 130 18.41 -19.76 5.13
N SER A 131 17.41 -20.25 5.87
CA SER A 131 16.01 -20.13 5.44
C SER A 131 15.44 -18.74 5.79
N VAL A 132 14.41 -18.31 5.05
CA VAL A 132 13.76 -17.01 5.28
C VAL A 132 12.46 -17.23 6.04
N LYS A 133 12.37 -16.72 7.26
CA LYS A 133 11.17 -16.78 8.08
C LYS A 133 10.41 -15.45 8.06
N GLY A 134 9.10 -15.53 7.82
CA GLY A 134 8.16 -14.43 8.04
C GLY A 134 7.81 -14.32 9.53
N GLU A 135 7.80 -13.09 10.05
CA GLU A 135 7.42 -12.79 11.42
C GLU A 135 6.50 -11.56 11.45
N THR A 136 5.51 -11.57 12.35
CA THR A 136 4.75 -10.37 12.67
C THR A 136 5.32 -9.76 13.93
N ILE A 137 5.49 -8.45 13.95
CA ILE A 137 6.03 -7.71 15.08
C ILE A 137 5.00 -6.68 15.51
N ALA A 138 4.64 -6.65 16.78
CA ALA A 138 3.92 -5.56 17.39
C ALA A 138 4.91 -4.67 18.16
N VAL A 139 4.98 -3.39 17.81
CA VAL A 139 5.78 -2.40 18.55
C VAL A 139 4.82 -1.48 19.29
N ASN A 140 4.89 -1.46 20.61
CA ASN A 140 4.18 -0.48 21.43
C ASN A 140 4.94 0.85 21.36
N LEU A 141 4.31 1.88 20.79
CA LEU A 141 4.96 3.16 20.51
C LEU A 141 5.26 3.99 21.77
N ASN A 142 4.53 3.74 22.87
CA ASN A 142 4.73 4.43 24.15
C ASN A 142 5.89 3.79 24.93
N SER A 143 5.86 2.48 25.12
CA SER A 143 6.90 1.77 25.88
C SER A 143 8.13 1.41 25.05
N LYS A 144 8.05 1.57 23.72
CA LYS A 144 9.07 1.17 22.74
C LYS A 144 9.40 -0.33 22.75
N LYS A 145 8.54 -1.13 23.40
CA LYS A 145 8.72 -2.58 23.49
C LYS A 145 8.28 -3.26 22.20
N LEU A 146 9.11 -4.20 21.76
CA LEU A 146 8.88 -5.04 20.59
C LEU A 146 8.42 -6.42 21.06
N GLN A 147 7.31 -6.89 20.51
CA GLN A 147 6.79 -8.24 20.69
C GLN A 147 6.75 -8.94 19.34
N VAL A 148 7.45 -10.06 19.22
CA VAL A 148 7.32 -10.95 18.05
C VAL A 148 6.09 -11.82 18.27
N LEU A 149 5.19 -11.80 17.30
CA LEU A 149 4.05 -12.69 17.18
C LEU A 149 4.43 -13.78 16.19
N GLU A 150 3.98 -15.01 16.40
CA GLU A 150 4.22 -16.11 15.47
C GLU A 150 3.13 -16.18 14.39
N PRO A 151 3.40 -15.66 13.19
CA PRO A 151 2.77 -16.22 12.00
C PRO A 151 3.76 -16.43 10.85
N ALA A 152 3.52 -17.50 10.10
CA ALA A 152 4.43 -18.07 9.10
C ALA A 152 4.40 -17.41 7.71
N TYR A 153 3.40 -16.57 7.40
CA TYR A 153 3.28 -16.01 6.05
C TYR A 153 4.20 -14.78 5.86
N PRO A 154 4.99 -14.71 4.77
CA PRO A 154 5.98 -13.65 4.55
C PRO A 154 5.40 -12.26 4.29
N PHE A 155 4.15 -12.18 3.82
CA PHE A 155 3.46 -10.91 3.54
C PHE A 155 2.32 -10.65 4.54
N ILE A 156 1.53 -9.60 4.32
CA ILE A 156 0.38 -9.29 5.17
C ILE A 156 -0.60 -10.48 5.18
N ASP A 157 -0.89 -10.98 6.37
CA ASP A 157 -1.86 -12.03 6.68
C ASP A 157 -2.76 -11.63 7.87
N PHE A 158 -2.75 -10.34 8.22
CA PHE A 158 -3.55 -9.78 9.30
C PHE A 158 -4.17 -8.45 8.89
N SER A 159 -5.18 -8.04 9.64
CA SER A 159 -5.71 -6.67 9.60
C SER A 159 -5.78 -6.10 11.03
N LEU A 160 -6.18 -4.83 11.15
CA LEU A 160 -6.36 -4.19 12.45
C LEU A 160 -7.79 -4.35 12.96
N SER A 161 -7.93 -4.45 14.28
CA SER A 161 -9.22 -4.25 14.92
C SER A 161 -9.74 -2.83 14.66
N PRO A 162 -11.07 -2.59 14.54
CA PRO A 162 -11.61 -1.25 14.27
C PRO A 162 -11.27 -0.20 15.32
N ASP A 163 -11.01 -0.61 16.55
CA ASP A 163 -10.58 0.25 17.68
C ASP A 163 -9.06 0.42 17.78
N GLY A 164 -8.30 -0.26 16.90
CA GLY A 164 -6.84 -0.24 16.88
C GLY A 164 -6.15 -0.92 18.06
N ARG A 165 -6.87 -1.62 18.93
CA ARG A 165 -6.27 -2.28 20.10
C ARG A 165 -5.57 -3.60 19.77
N GLY A 166 -5.87 -4.20 18.63
CA GLY A 166 -5.38 -5.52 18.27
C GLY A 166 -5.31 -5.77 16.77
N ILE A 167 -5.01 -7.02 16.44
CA ILE A 167 -4.97 -7.53 15.06
C ILE A 167 -5.91 -8.72 14.91
N LEU A 168 -6.40 -8.91 13.68
CA LEU A 168 -7.18 -10.07 13.24
C LEU A 168 -6.28 -10.93 12.35
N TYR A 169 -6.09 -12.20 12.70
CA TYR A 169 -5.29 -13.13 11.89
C TYR A 169 -5.89 -14.53 11.89
N GLU A 170 -5.52 -15.33 10.89
CA GLU A 170 -6.01 -16.70 10.74
C GLU A 170 -5.25 -17.69 11.64
N THR A 171 -6.01 -18.62 12.21
CA THR A 171 -5.53 -19.80 12.94
C THR A 171 -6.18 -21.06 12.37
N GLY A 172 -5.77 -22.26 12.85
CA GLY A 172 -6.44 -23.51 12.47
C GLY A 172 -7.95 -23.54 12.78
N ARG A 173 -8.41 -22.79 13.80
CA ARG A 173 -9.82 -22.73 14.20
C ARG A 173 -10.65 -21.73 13.39
N GLY A 174 -10.02 -20.73 12.79
CA GLY A 174 -10.70 -19.58 12.18
C GLY A 174 -9.93 -18.28 12.42
N ILE A 175 -10.63 -17.16 12.29
CA ILE A 175 -10.05 -15.84 12.52
C ILE A 175 -10.11 -15.49 14.01
N VAL A 176 -8.98 -15.08 14.56
CA VAL A 176 -8.84 -14.66 15.96
C VAL A 176 -8.44 -13.19 16.01
N GLU A 177 -9.10 -12.43 16.89
CA GLU A 177 -8.65 -11.11 17.33
C GLU A 177 -7.69 -11.29 18.50
N TYR A 178 -6.49 -10.71 18.40
CA TYR A 178 -5.50 -10.69 19.46
C TYR A 178 -5.19 -9.26 19.90
N ILE A 179 -5.26 -9.04 21.21
CA ILE A 179 -4.96 -7.76 21.86
C ILE A 179 -3.63 -7.94 22.61
N PRO A 180 -2.51 -7.36 22.11
CA PRO A 180 -1.19 -7.54 22.72
C PRO A 180 -1.11 -7.09 24.17
N GLU A 181 -1.80 -6.00 24.50
CA GLU A 181 -1.70 -5.37 25.83
C GLU A 181 -2.21 -6.27 26.96
N THR A 182 -3.27 -7.05 26.70
CA THR A 182 -3.90 -7.93 27.69
C THR A 182 -3.62 -9.41 27.41
N ASN A 183 -2.87 -9.71 26.34
CA ASN A 183 -2.65 -11.05 25.80
C ASN A 183 -3.97 -11.82 25.54
N THR A 184 -5.07 -11.11 25.28
CA THR A 184 -6.40 -11.70 25.06
C THR A 184 -6.53 -12.17 23.62
N ARG A 185 -7.15 -13.35 23.43
CA ARG A 185 -7.50 -13.92 22.12
C ARG A 185 -8.99 -14.24 22.09
N SER A 186 -9.67 -13.77 21.06
CA SER A 186 -11.11 -13.99 20.87
C SER A 186 -11.37 -14.52 19.46
N LEU A 187 -12.09 -15.64 19.36
CA LEU A 187 -12.53 -16.17 18.07
C LEU A 187 -13.62 -15.27 17.49
N ILE A 188 -13.42 -14.82 16.25
CA ILE A 188 -14.33 -13.89 15.57
C ILE A 188 -15.24 -14.62 14.58
N ILE A 189 -14.68 -15.57 13.84
CA ILE A 189 -15.43 -16.42 12.91
C ILE A 189 -14.70 -17.75 12.74
N GLU A 190 -15.46 -18.84 12.74
CA GLU A 190 -14.94 -20.19 12.57
C GLU A 190 -14.49 -20.46 11.14
N ARG A 191 -13.48 -21.32 10.97
CA ARG A 191 -12.97 -21.72 9.64
C ARG A 191 -14.06 -22.36 8.77
N SER A 192 -14.99 -23.09 9.37
CA SER A 192 -16.13 -23.73 8.71
C SER A 192 -17.01 -22.73 7.93
N GLU A 193 -17.17 -21.51 8.44
CA GLU A 193 -18.05 -20.48 7.87
C GLU A 193 -17.53 -19.88 6.55
N TYR A 194 -16.22 -19.97 6.32
CA TYR A 194 -15.56 -19.42 5.13
C TYR A 194 -14.75 -20.46 4.35
N ALA A 195 -14.93 -21.75 4.65
CA ALA A 195 -14.20 -22.84 3.99
C ALA A 195 -14.38 -22.83 2.45
N ASP A 196 -15.52 -22.34 1.95
CA ASP A 196 -15.85 -22.27 0.52
C ASP A 196 -14.99 -21.26 -0.27
N ILE A 197 -14.33 -20.31 0.40
CA ILE A 197 -13.43 -19.34 -0.24
C ILE A 197 -11.94 -19.61 0.03
N VAL A 198 -11.61 -20.61 0.86
CA VAL A 198 -10.21 -20.92 1.20
C VAL A 198 -9.47 -21.53 0.02
N GLN A 199 -8.28 -20.98 -0.27
CA GLN A 199 -7.30 -21.50 -1.21
C GLN A 199 -6.12 -22.06 -0.42
N SER A 200 -5.65 -23.25 -0.79
CA SER A 200 -4.53 -23.90 -0.11
C SER A 200 -3.27 -23.02 -0.16
N GLY A 201 -2.55 -22.94 0.97
CA GLY A 201 -1.32 -22.14 1.09
C GLY A 201 -1.51 -20.61 1.10
N SER A 202 -2.75 -20.10 1.01
CA SER A 202 -3.03 -18.67 1.05
C SER A 202 -3.70 -18.25 2.37
N PRO A 203 -3.28 -17.14 2.99
CA PRO A 203 -3.88 -16.67 4.24
C PRO A 203 -5.28 -16.09 3.99
N ALA A 204 -6.16 -16.23 4.98
CA ALA A 204 -7.41 -15.48 5.07
C ALA A 204 -7.22 -14.22 5.92
N ILE A 205 -7.63 -13.06 5.39
CA ILE A 205 -7.59 -11.78 6.09
C ILE A 205 -9.01 -11.29 6.28
N ALA A 206 -9.39 -11.00 7.52
CA ALA A 206 -10.71 -10.49 7.87
C ALA A 206 -10.66 -8.98 8.14
N TYR A 207 -11.63 -8.24 7.65
CA TYR A 207 -11.81 -6.81 7.88
C TYR A 207 -13.15 -6.59 8.58
N LEU A 208 -13.12 -6.16 9.83
CA LEU A 208 -14.33 -5.84 10.59
C LEU A 208 -14.87 -4.46 10.23
N SER A 209 -16.19 -4.33 10.10
CA SER A 209 -16.85 -3.03 10.01
C SER A 209 -16.64 -2.22 11.29
N PRO A 210 -16.78 -0.87 11.26
CA PRO A 210 -16.55 -0.04 12.44
C PRO A 210 -17.39 -0.45 13.67
N ASN A 211 -18.65 -0.84 13.46
CA ASN A 211 -19.54 -1.36 14.50
C ASN A 211 -19.37 -2.86 14.79
N ARG A 212 -18.42 -3.54 14.15
CA ARG A 212 -18.13 -4.98 14.26
C ARG A 212 -19.29 -5.93 13.87
N LYS A 213 -20.36 -5.41 13.26
CA LYS A 213 -21.53 -6.21 12.85
C LYS A 213 -21.38 -6.87 11.48
N LYS A 214 -20.39 -6.47 10.68
CA LYS A 214 -20.09 -7.06 9.37
C LYS A 214 -18.60 -7.40 9.27
N ILE A 215 -18.30 -8.41 8.47
CA ILE A 215 -16.94 -8.88 8.20
C ILE A 215 -16.77 -9.02 6.70
N VAL A 216 -15.66 -8.53 6.16
CA VAL A 216 -15.20 -8.95 4.83
C VAL A 216 -14.02 -9.87 5.02
N LEU A 217 -14.12 -11.08 4.51
CA LEU A 217 -13.03 -12.05 4.47
C LEU A 217 -12.48 -12.12 3.06
N VAL A 218 -11.16 -12.08 2.94
CA VAL A 218 -10.43 -12.19 1.68
C VAL A 218 -9.40 -13.30 1.83
N ASN A 219 -9.40 -14.27 0.93
CA ASN A 219 -8.42 -15.35 0.90
C ASN A 219 -7.82 -15.49 -0.50
N GLY A 220 -6.49 -15.53 -0.56
CA GLY A 220 -5.76 -15.70 -1.81
C GLY A 220 -4.38 -15.06 -1.79
N SER A 221 -3.72 -15.11 -2.94
CA SER A 221 -2.40 -14.53 -3.16
C SER A 221 -2.21 -14.21 -4.65
N GLY A 222 -1.19 -13.43 -5.01
CA GLY A 222 -0.79 -13.23 -6.41
C GLY A 222 -1.86 -12.59 -7.33
N GLY A 223 -2.81 -11.82 -6.78
CA GLY A 223 -3.88 -11.20 -7.57
C GLY A 223 -5.14 -12.07 -7.74
N SER A 224 -5.10 -13.34 -7.32
CA SER A 224 -6.26 -14.25 -7.33
C SER A 224 -6.85 -14.35 -5.93
N TYR A 225 -7.87 -13.53 -5.66
CA TYR A 225 -8.54 -13.53 -4.35
C TYR A 225 -10.00 -13.92 -4.47
N ARG A 226 -10.45 -14.71 -3.49
CA ARG A 226 -11.86 -14.98 -3.22
C ARG A 226 -12.24 -14.19 -1.99
N ALA A 227 -13.43 -13.60 -1.99
CA ALA A 227 -13.90 -12.83 -0.86
C ALA A 227 -15.37 -13.10 -0.55
N LYS A 228 -15.73 -12.88 0.72
CA LYS A 228 -17.07 -13.09 1.24
C LYS A 228 -17.37 -12.03 2.29
N VAL A 229 -18.57 -11.45 2.21
CA VAL A 229 -19.08 -10.49 3.18
C VAL A 229 -20.06 -11.22 4.09
N PHE A 230 -19.91 -11.07 5.40
CA PHE A 230 -20.76 -11.61 6.44
C PHE A 230 -21.50 -10.47 7.14
N GLY A 231 -22.80 -10.64 7.40
CA GLY A 231 -23.61 -9.68 8.16
C GLY A 231 -25.08 -10.09 8.25
N HIS A 232 -25.75 -9.72 9.35
CA HIS A 232 -27.19 -10.00 9.59
C HIS A 232 -27.58 -11.48 9.40
N GLY A 233 -26.73 -12.42 9.82
CA GLY A 233 -26.98 -13.86 9.68
C GLY A 233 -26.88 -14.41 8.26
N ALA A 234 -26.47 -13.59 7.29
CA ALA A 234 -26.26 -13.99 5.91
C ALA A 234 -24.79 -13.79 5.50
N SER A 235 -24.41 -14.48 4.43
CA SER A 235 -23.13 -14.25 3.76
C SER A 235 -23.29 -14.19 2.26
N LEU A 236 -22.44 -13.42 1.60
CA LEU A 236 -22.47 -13.21 0.15
C LEU A 236 -21.04 -13.19 -0.39
N LYS A 237 -20.82 -13.85 -1.52
CA LYS A 237 -19.54 -13.75 -2.24
C LYS A 237 -19.35 -12.34 -2.79
N LEU A 238 -18.12 -11.83 -2.66
CA LEU A 238 -17.71 -10.54 -3.20
C LEU A 238 -16.66 -10.78 -4.26
N ASP A 239 -17.06 -10.68 -5.52
CA ASP A 239 -16.21 -11.06 -6.63
C ASP A 239 -15.24 -9.96 -7.04
N GLY A 240 -14.09 -10.37 -7.58
CA GLY A 240 -13.14 -9.52 -8.31
C GLY A 240 -12.21 -8.68 -7.45
N ILE A 241 -12.09 -8.95 -6.14
CA ILE A 241 -11.00 -8.38 -5.33
C ILE A 241 -9.66 -8.87 -5.89
N THR A 242 -8.72 -7.95 -6.12
CA THR A 242 -7.38 -8.30 -6.63
C THR A 242 -6.23 -7.90 -5.72
N SER A 243 -6.53 -7.41 -4.52
CA SER A 243 -5.55 -7.09 -3.47
C SER A 243 -6.19 -7.22 -2.11
N ALA A 244 -5.64 -8.08 -1.24
CA ALA A 244 -6.12 -8.17 0.13
C ALA A 244 -5.76 -6.90 0.93
N SER A 245 -4.60 -6.29 0.69
CA SER A 245 -4.15 -5.10 1.43
C SER A 245 -4.85 -3.79 1.04
N GLU A 246 -5.67 -3.80 0.00
CA GLU A 246 -6.41 -2.64 -0.49
C GLU A 246 -7.93 -2.84 -0.32
N VAL A 247 -8.35 -3.22 0.89
CA VAL A 247 -9.76 -3.40 1.27
C VAL A 247 -10.02 -2.64 2.57
N PHE A 248 -10.98 -1.72 2.57
CA PHE A 248 -11.29 -0.89 3.75
C PHE A 248 -12.79 -0.65 3.89
N TRP A 249 -13.33 -0.84 5.10
CA TRP A 249 -14.64 -0.31 5.45
C TRP A 249 -14.59 1.21 5.56
N ILE A 250 -15.37 1.90 4.73
CA ILE A 250 -15.53 3.36 4.77
C ILE A 250 -16.54 3.76 5.86
N ASN A 251 -17.57 2.93 6.04
CA ASN A 251 -18.56 3.01 7.12
C ASN A 251 -19.09 1.59 7.42
N ASN A 252 -20.23 1.47 8.12
CA ASN A 252 -20.80 0.17 8.52
C ASN A 252 -21.40 -0.65 7.36
N ASP A 253 -21.56 -0.05 6.20
CA ASP A 253 -22.31 -0.62 5.07
C ASP A 253 -21.53 -0.56 3.76
N ARG A 254 -20.50 0.29 3.67
CA ARG A 254 -19.74 0.51 2.44
C ARG A 254 -18.27 0.21 2.65
N LEU A 255 -17.69 -0.51 1.69
CA LEU A 255 -16.27 -0.80 1.63
C LEU A 255 -15.67 -0.37 0.29
N VAL A 256 -14.42 0.10 0.32
CA VAL A 256 -13.62 0.37 -0.88
C VAL A 256 -12.63 -0.75 -1.11
N TYR A 257 -12.43 -1.13 -2.36
CA TYR A 257 -11.51 -2.20 -2.73
C TYR A 257 -11.00 -2.07 -4.17
N ARG A 258 -9.89 -2.74 -4.46
CA ARG A 258 -9.31 -2.84 -5.80
C ARG A 258 -9.89 -4.02 -6.59
N LYS A 259 -10.20 -3.78 -7.87
CA LYS A 259 -10.52 -4.80 -8.89
C LYS A 259 -9.64 -4.64 -10.12
N GLY A 260 -9.75 -5.57 -11.06
CA GLY A 260 -9.01 -5.56 -12.33
C GLY A 260 -7.64 -6.23 -12.22
N TYR A 261 -6.85 -6.14 -13.27
CA TYR A 261 -5.62 -6.91 -13.46
C TYR A 261 -4.40 -6.00 -13.64
N ALA A 262 -3.19 -6.58 -13.64
CA ALA A 262 -1.96 -5.84 -13.89
C ALA A 262 -2.07 -5.11 -15.24
N GLY A 263 -1.95 -3.78 -15.22
CA GLY A 263 -2.21 -2.95 -16.39
C GLY A 263 -3.52 -2.19 -16.34
N SER A 264 -4.56 -2.66 -15.66
CA SER A 264 -5.86 -1.99 -15.61
C SER A 264 -6.61 -2.25 -14.31
N TYR A 265 -6.05 -1.75 -13.21
CA TYR A 265 -6.73 -1.77 -11.93
C TYR A 265 -7.81 -0.69 -11.85
N SER A 266 -8.88 -0.98 -11.13
CA SER A 266 -9.97 -0.06 -10.84
C SER A 266 -10.29 -0.09 -9.35
N ILE A 267 -10.89 1.00 -8.88
CA ILE A 267 -11.26 1.19 -7.49
C ILE A 267 -12.78 1.17 -7.42
N HIS A 268 -13.30 0.33 -6.55
CA HIS A 268 -14.72 0.10 -6.40
C HIS A 268 -15.16 0.44 -4.98
N VAL A 269 -16.35 1.04 -4.86
CA VAL A 269 -17.08 1.11 -3.60
C VAL A 269 -18.22 0.12 -3.69
N TYR A 270 -18.28 -0.83 -2.76
CA TYR A 270 -19.38 -1.78 -2.63
C TYR A 270 -20.26 -1.39 -1.45
N ASP A 271 -21.56 -1.38 -1.69
CA ASP A 271 -22.60 -1.17 -0.70
C ASP A 271 -23.19 -2.54 -0.32
N ALA A 272 -22.96 -2.95 0.93
CA ALA A 272 -23.39 -4.24 1.46
C ALA A 272 -24.89 -4.31 1.72
N ALA A 273 -25.57 -3.17 1.90
CA ALA A 273 -27.01 -3.14 2.06
C ALA A 273 -27.70 -3.27 0.69
N ALA A 274 -27.25 -2.51 -0.31
CA ALA A 274 -27.77 -2.56 -1.67
C ALA A 274 -27.23 -3.73 -2.51
N ARG A 275 -26.19 -4.41 -2.03
CA ARG A 275 -25.46 -5.49 -2.73
C ARG A 275 -24.95 -5.06 -4.11
N ALA A 276 -24.54 -3.80 -4.22
CA ALA A 276 -24.15 -3.19 -5.49
C ALA A 276 -22.76 -2.55 -5.37
N SER A 277 -22.03 -2.53 -6.49
CA SER A 277 -20.73 -1.88 -6.57
C SER A 277 -20.72 -0.76 -7.60
N LYS A 278 -20.10 0.36 -7.26
CA LYS A 278 -19.85 1.49 -8.13
C LYS A 278 -18.35 1.67 -8.34
N VAL A 279 -17.94 1.97 -9.56
CA VAL A 279 -16.56 2.38 -9.87
C VAL A 279 -16.32 3.79 -9.34
N LEU A 280 -15.31 3.93 -8.48
CA LEU A 280 -14.82 5.22 -7.98
C LEU A 280 -13.78 5.81 -8.93
N SER A 281 -12.86 4.98 -9.42
CA SER A 281 -11.86 5.34 -10.44
C SER A 281 -11.54 4.11 -11.29
N GLY A 282 -11.37 4.33 -12.60
CA GLY A 282 -11.11 3.27 -13.57
C GLY A 282 -9.69 3.36 -14.14
N SER A 283 -9.15 2.18 -14.48
CA SER A 283 -7.91 1.98 -15.25
C SER A 283 -6.69 2.74 -14.72
N SER A 284 -6.00 2.14 -13.76
CA SER A 284 -4.71 2.57 -13.20
C SER A 284 -3.68 1.43 -13.24
N LEU A 285 -2.40 1.74 -13.43
CA LEU A 285 -1.29 0.78 -13.28
C LEU A 285 -1.04 0.42 -11.82
N ASN A 286 -1.38 1.33 -10.91
CA ASN A 286 -1.21 1.19 -9.47
C ASN A 286 -2.28 2.00 -8.74
N THR A 287 -2.95 1.41 -7.75
CA THR A 287 -4.04 2.10 -7.02
C THR A 287 -3.63 2.54 -5.62
N ASN A 288 -2.81 1.77 -4.90
CA ASN A 288 -2.43 2.03 -3.49
C ASN A 288 -3.55 2.67 -2.66
N ILE A 289 -4.69 1.97 -2.55
CA ILE A 289 -5.85 2.50 -1.82
C ILE A 289 -5.49 2.60 -0.33
N ARG A 290 -5.77 3.75 0.27
CA ARG A 290 -5.73 3.95 1.72
C ARG A 290 -7.00 4.64 2.18
N PHE A 291 -7.49 4.27 3.36
CA PHE A 291 -8.62 4.96 3.99
C PHE A 291 -8.20 5.55 5.35
N SER A 292 -8.27 6.87 5.45
CA SER A 292 -8.04 7.59 6.69
C SER A 292 -9.36 7.78 7.44
N ASN A 293 -9.64 6.87 8.38
CA ASN A 293 -10.94 6.76 9.04
C ASN A 293 -11.38 8.04 9.79
N LEU A 294 -10.46 8.73 10.47
CA LEU A 294 -10.77 9.97 11.19
C LEU A 294 -11.04 11.13 10.22
N ALA A 295 -10.22 11.25 9.17
CA ALA A 295 -10.38 12.28 8.14
C ALA A 295 -11.59 12.05 7.22
N LYS A 296 -12.07 10.80 7.13
CA LYS A 296 -13.07 10.33 6.16
C LYS A 296 -12.64 10.58 4.71
N MET A 297 -11.37 10.30 4.43
CA MET A 297 -10.73 10.49 3.13
C MET A 297 -10.22 9.14 2.61
N ILE A 298 -10.45 8.88 1.33
CA ILE A 298 -9.78 7.80 0.59
C ILE A 298 -8.68 8.43 -0.25
N SER A 299 -7.44 8.00 -0.06
CA SER A 299 -6.35 8.30 -0.98
C SER A 299 -6.10 7.10 -1.88
N PHE A 300 -5.78 7.39 -3.13
CA PHE A 300 -5.39 6.38 -4.10
C PHE A 300 -4.54 7.01 -5.20
N LEU A 301 -3.95 6.18 -6.04
CA LEU A 301 -3.10 6.55 -7.14
C LEU A 301 -3.81 6.26 -8.46
N GLN A 302 -3.69 7.18 -9.39
CA GLN A 302 -4.02 6.98 -10.79
C GLN A 302 -2.75 7.18 -11.60
N ASP A 303 -2.11 6.08 -11.99
CA ASP A 303 -0.80 6.07 -12.65
C ASP A 303 0.24 6.90 -11.87
N GLN A 304 0.41 6.59 -10.57
CA GLN A 304 1.15 7.32 -9.53
C GLN A 304 0.65 8.72 -9.15
N ILE A 305 -0.27 9.34 -9.89
CA ILE A 305 -0.81 10.64 -9.49
C ILE A 305 -1.75 10.47 -8.31
N ILE A 306 -1.51 11.21 -7.23
CA ILE A 306 -2.28 11.15 -5.99
C ILE A 306 -3.67 11.76 -6.23
N GLN A 307 -4.67 10.91 -6.05
CA GLN A 307 -6.08 11.24 -6.02
C GLN A 307 -6.61 11.18 -4.60
N ILE A 308 -7.52 12.10 -4.28
CA ILE A 308 -8.12 12.22 -2.97
C ILE A 308 -9.64 12.21 -3.14
N TYR A 309 -10.34 11.27 -2.52
CA TYR A 309 -11.79 11.25 -2.46
C TYR A 309 -12.28 11.58 -1.05
N ASP A 310 -12.98 12.71 -0.92
CA ASP A 310 -13.68 13.09 0.31
C ASP A 310 -15.02 12.35 0.36
N VAL A 311 -15.14 11.39 1.28
CA VAL A 311 -16.32 10.54 1.44
C VAL A 311 -17.55 11.36 1.82
N ARG A 312 -17.37 12.45 2.57
CA ARG A 312 -18.46 13.29 3.08
C ARG A 312 -19.03 14.16 1.98
N ARG A 313 -18.17 14.62 1.06
CA ARG A 313 -18.54 15.50 -0.05
C ARG A 313 -18.80 14.74 -1.36
N ASN A 314 -18.48 13.46 -1.40
CA ASN A 314 -18.54 12.63 -2.62
C ASN A 314 -17.79 13.29 -3.79
N GLN A 315 -16.59 13.82 -3.51
CA GLN A 315 -15.79 14.58 -4.47
C GLN A 315 -14.38 14.00 -4.56
N VAL A 316 -13.91 13.81 -5.79
CA VAL A 316 -12.51 13.48 -6.09
C VAL A 316 -11.75 14.78 -6.38
N VAL A 317 -10.55 14.89 -5.83
CA VAL A 317 -9.59 15.96 -6.09
C VAL A 317 -8.31 15.31 -6.61
N ASN A 318 -7.87 15.74 -7.78
CA ASN A 318 -6.56 15.42 -8.30
C ASN A 318 -5.54 16.42 -7.71
N THR A 319 -4.45 15.93 -7.15
CA THR A 319 -3.43 16.80 -6.54
C THR A 319 -2.39 17.30 -7.53
N GLY A 320 -2.21 16.64 -8.68
CA GLY A 320 -1.07 16.83 -9.57
C GLY A 320 0.28 16.37 -9.02
N LEU A 321 0.33 15.88 -7.77
CA LEU A 321 1.52 15.31 -7.17
C LEU A 321 1.55 13.80 -7.44
N GLU A 322 2.74 13.27 -7.69
CA GLU A 322 2.94 11.83 -7.74
C GLU A 322 3.38 11.27 -6.39
N GLY A 323 2.99 10.03 -6.09
CA GLY A 323 3.39 9.34 -4.88
C GLY A 323 3.22 7.82 -4.97
N GLU A 324 3.62 7.15 -3.89
CA GLU A 324 3.66 5.70 -3.76
C GLU A 324 2.77 5.20 -2.62
N ASP A 325 2.69 5.97 -1.53
CA ASP A 325 1.78 5.77 -0.40
C ASP A 325 1.33 7.12 0.12
N VAL A 326 0.07 7.24 0.55
CA VAL A 326 -0.56 8.51 0.94
C VAL A 326 -1.53 8.31 2.10
N LEU A 327 -1.34 9.06 3.19
CA LEU A 327 -2.19 8.99 4.39
C LEU A 327 -2.50 10.38 4.93
N PHE A 328 -3.73 10.60 5.37
CA PHE A 328 -4.17 11.87 5.94
C PHE A 328 -3.91 11.97 7.44
N SER A 329 -3.63 13.19 7.89
CA SER A 329 -3.72 13.57 9.30
C SER A 329 -5.15 13.34 9.81
N PRO A 330 -5.34 13.10 11.12
CA PRO A 330 -6.67 12.86 11.69
C PRO A 330 -7.73 13.91 11.34
N ASP A 331 -7.34 15.18 11.23
CA ASP A 331 -8.22 16.31 10.88
C ASP A 331 -8.49 16.43 9.36
N GLY A 332 -7.78 15.66 8.53
CA GLY A 332 -7.88 15.69 7.07
C GLY A 332 -7.27 16.94 6.41
N SER A 333 -6.61 17.83 7.16
CA SER A 333 -6.05 19.07 6.60
C SER A 333 -4.73 18.84 5.84
N ARG A 334 -4.02 17.75 6.18
CA ARG A 334 -2.72 17.41 5.62
C ARG A 334 -2.67 15.95 5.23
N PHE A 335 -1.76 15.63 4.33
CA PHE A 335 -1.40 14.26 4.03
C PHE A 335 0.11 14.12 3.99
N ILE A 336 0.57 12.93 4.34
CA ILE A 336 1.93 12.49 4.02
C ILE A 336 1.91 11.77 2.69
N SER A 337 3.01 11.87 1.96
CA SER A 337 3.24 11.01 0.81
C SER A 337 4.69 10.54 0.75
N LEU A 338 4.86 9.30 0.28
CA LEU A 338 6.15 8.77 -0.14
C LEU A 338 6.31 8.97 -1.65
N TYR A 339 7.49 9.42 -2.05
CA TYR A 339 7.87 9.51 -3.46
C TYR A 339 9.37 9.28 -3.58
N LEU A 340 9.79 8.17 -4.19
CA LEU A 340 11.20 7.81 -4.37
C LEU A 340 11.96 7.77 -3.04
N LYS A 341 11.38 7.07 -2.05
CA LYS A 341 11.90 6.97 -0.67
C LYS A 341 12.05 8.31 0.07
N LYS A 342 11.45 9.40 -0.43
CA LYS A 342 11.38 10.70 0.24
C LYS A 342 10.00 10.86 0.88
N LEU A 343 9.97 11.25 2.14
CA LEU A 343 8.75 11.54 2.88
C LEU A 343 8.45 13.03 2.87
N PHE A 344 7.24 13.37 2.44
CA PHE A 344 6.72 14.74 2.41
C PHE A 344 5.46 14.90 3.26
N ILE A 345 5.24 16.09 3.81
CA ILE A 345 3.94 16.54 4.34
C ILE A 345 3.40 17.64 3.44
N SER A 346 2.17 17.48 2.96
CA SER A 346 1.48 18.44 2.11
C SER A 346 0.19 18.91 2.77
N ASN A 347 -0.20 20.18 2.55
CA ASN A 347 -1.48 20.72 3.00
C ASN A 347 -2.47 20.75 1.82
N ILE A 348 -3.63 20.13 1.99
CA ILE A 348 -4.64 20.03 0.92
C ILE A 348 -5.15 21.40 0.46
N HIS A 349 -5.23 22.37 1.38
CA HIS A 349 -5.63 23.73 1.05
C HIS A 349 -4.58 24.43 0.20
N THR A 350 -3.29 24.22 0.48
CA THR A 350 -2.21 24.79 -0.35
C THR A 350 -2.21 24.20 -1.75
N VAL A 351 -2.40 22.88 -1.89
CA VAL A 351 -2.53 22.22 -3.20
C VAL A 351 -3.65 22.86 -4.01
N LYS A 352 -4.83 23.08 -3.41
CA LYS A 352 -5.96 23.75 -4.06
C LYS A 352 -5.68 25.22 -4.38
N LYS A 353 -5.05 25.94 -3.46
CA LYS A 353 -4.70 27.37 -3.63
C LYS A 353 -3.70 27.59 -4.76
N LYS A 354 -2.77 26.65 -4.95
CA LYS A 354 -1.70 26.68 -5.95
C LYS A 354 -2.08 25.99 -7.26
N ASN A 355 -3.37 25.85 -7.55
CA ASN A 355 -3.85 25.10 -8.69
C ASN A 355 -3.28 25.62 -10.03
N LEU A 356 -3.18 26.95 -10.21
CA LEU A 356 -2.65 27.52 -11.46
C LEU A 356 -1.17 27.20 -11.67
N GLU A 357 -0.36 27.28 -10.62
CA GLU A 357 1.04 26.88 -10.68
C GLU A 357 1.18 25.36 -10.90
N MET A 358 0.29 24.57 -10.29
CA MET A 358 0.22 23.12 -10.47
C MET A 358 -0.16 22.70 -11.90
N VAL A 359 -1.07 23.44 -12.53
CA VAL A 359 -1.40 23.30 -13.95
C VAL A 359 -0.15 23.59 -14.81
N GLY A 360 0.59 24.65 -14.49
CA GLY A 360 1.81 25.03 -15.19
C GLY A 360 2.91 23.96 -15.15
N ILE A 361 3.23 23.42 -13.97
CA ILE A 361 4.22 22.33 -13.85
C ILE A 361 3.72 21.03 -14.49
N SER A 362 2.42 20.74 -14.41
CA SER A 362 1.81 19.56 -15.05
C SER A 362 1.94 19.59 -16.57
N ARG A 363 1.83 20.77 -17.21
CA ARG A 363 2.11 20.93 -18.64
C ARG A 363 3.56 20.59 -18.98
N GLN A 364 4.51 21.07 -18.18
CA GLN A 364 5.94 20.78 -18.40
C GLN A 364 6.22 19.27 -18.28
N ILE A 365 5.65 18.60 -17.27
CA ILE A 365 5.78 17.15 -17.11
C ILE A 365 5.13 16.41 -18.29
N LYS A 366 3.94 16.83 -18.74
CA LYS A 366 3.27 16.27 -19.91
C LYS A 366 4.13 16.36 -21.18
N GLU A 367 4.76 17.50 -21.43
CA GLU A 367 5.63 17.66 -22.60
C GLU A 367 6.89 16.78 -22.52
N LEU A 368 7.47 16.59 -21.32
CA LEU A 368 8.56 15.62 -21.13
C LEU A 368 8.11 14.19 -21.49
N TYR A 369 6.91 13.78 -21.10
CA TYR A 369 6.37 12.48 -21.50
C TYR A 369 6.08 12.34 -22.99
N LYS A 370 5.64 13.41 -23.67
CA LYS A 370 5.49 13.42 -25.13
C LYS A 370 6.84 13.24 -25.82
N ASN A 371 7.86 13.98 -25.39
CA ASN A 371 9.22 13.83 -25.95
C ASN A 371 9.76 12.40 -25.77
N LEU A 372 9.47 11.76 -24.63
CA LEU A 372 9.79 10.35 -24.38
C LEU A 372 9.01 9.40 -25.29
N LEU A 373 7.74 9.70 -25.58
CA LEU A 373 6.93 8.92 -26.50
C LEU A 373 7.47 8.99 -27.93
N ASP A 374 8.08 10.10 -28.32
CA ASP A 374 8.72 10.25 -29.64
C ASP A 374 10.14 9.64 -29.68
N SER A 375 10.76 9.40 -28.52
CA SER A 375 12.14 8.92 -28.38
C SER A 375 12.22 7.43 -28.06
N ARG A 376 11.96 6.56 -29.04
CA ARG A 376 11.94 5.08 -28.85
C ARG A 376 13.19 4.48 -28.20
N ASN A 377 14.36 5.08 -28.41
CA ASN A 377 15.62 4.60 -27.82
C ASN A 377 15.65 4.72 -26.29
N ASP A 378 14.80 5.58 -25.72
CA ASP A 378 14.72 5.84 -24.27
C ASP A 378 13.74 4.93 -23.54
N TRP A 379 13.01 4.08 -24.28
CA TRP A 379 12.07 3.12 -23.69
C TRP A 379 12.80 1.95 -23.05
N SER A 380 12.33 1.52 -21.88
CA SER A 380 12.88 0.33 -21.21
C SER A 380 12.35 -0.98 -21.79
N ASN A 381 11.14 -1.00 -22.35
CA ASN A 381 10.50 -2.21 -22.87
C ASN A 381 9.35 -1.91 -23.86
N ASP A 382 8.72 -2.94 -24.41
CA ASP A 382 7.63 -2.81 -25.39
C ASP A 382 6.33 -2.25 -24.83
N TYR A 383 6.15 -2.24 -23.51
CA TYR A 383 4.98 -1.66 -22.83
C TYR A 383 5.16 -0.16 -22.51
N SER A 384 6.36 0.38 -22.67
CA SER A 384 6.67 1.80 -22.46
C SER A 384 5.73 2.76 -23.20
N PRO A 385 5.34 2.54 -24.47
CA PRO A 385 4.45 3.48 -25.18
C PRO A 385 3.06 3.59 -24.55
N GLU A 386 2.50 2.47 -24.07
CA GLU A 386 1.22 2.46 -23.38
C GLU A 386 1.32 3.25 -22.08
N TYR A 387 2.35 2.99 -21.29
CA TYR A 387 2.65 3.74 -20.07
C TYR A 387 2.74 5.25 -20.32
N LEU A 388 3.52 5.67 -21.31
CA LEU A 388 3.74 7.08 -21.65
C LEU A 388 2.43 7.76 -22.09
N ARG A 389 1.63 7.11 -22.94
CA ARG A 389 0.30 7.65 -23.35
C ARG A 389 -0.63 7.84 -22.16
N ARG A 390 -0.59 6.93 -21.19
CA ARG A 390 -1.41 7.04 -19.98
C ARG A 390 -0.96 8.18 -19.08
N LYS A 391 0.35 8.34 -18.88
CA LYS A 391 0.91 9.50 -18.17
C LYS A 391 0.51 10.81 -18.84
N ILE A 392 0.63 10.89 -20.17
CA ILE A 392 0.18 12.07 -20.94
C ILE A 392 -1.31 12.35 -20.69
N SER A 393 -2.17 11.33 -20.77
CA SER A 393 -3.61 11.46 -20.51
C SER A 393 -3.92 11.90 -19.08
N ALA A 394 -3.24 11.33 -18.09
CA ALA A 394 -3.41 11.65 -16.68
C ALA A 394 -3.02 13.10 -16.37
N TYR A 395 -1.88 13.56 -16.90
CA TYR A 395 -1.46 14.96 -16.79
C TYR A 395 -2.30 15.92 -17.63
N ASN A 396 -2.90 15.46 -18.73
CA ASN A 396 -3.81 16.28 -19.52
C ASN A 396 -5.04 16.70 -18.71
N LYS A 397 -5.63 15.78 -17.93
CA LYS A 397 -6.77 16.06 -17.03
C LYS A 397 -6.49 17.07 -15.92
N ILE A 398 -5.22 17.38 -15.66
CA ILE A 398 -4.79 18.41 -14.69
C ILE A 398 -4.48 19.72 -15.40
N ALA A 399 -3.97 19.64 -16.63
CA ALA A 399 -3.44 20.78 -17.37
C ALA A 399 -4.50 21.61 -18.10
N GLU A 400 -5.67 21.01 -18.34
CA GLU A 400 -6.92 21.63 -18.79
C GLU A 400 -7.70 22.19 -17.60
#